data_AF-A0A7Y0TKS7-F1
#
_entry.id   AF-A0A7Y0TKS7-F1
#
_cell.length_a   1.000
_cell.length_b   1.000
_cell.length_c   1.000
_cell.angle_alpha   90.00
_cell.angle_beta   90.00
_cell.angle_gamma   90.00
#
_symmetry.space_group_name_H-M   'P 1'
#
loop_
_entity.id
_entity.type
_entity.pdbx_description
1 polymer ?
#
loop_
_entity_poly.entity_id
_entity_poly.type
_entity_poly.pdbx_seq_one_letter_code
_entity_poly.pdbx_strand_id
1 'polypeptide(L)' 'MLKEATGLAGGALLLSPIGMPILLHGISGVVVGGAGLFVANAVINQVKSLIPIQPPPLEMNQSEE' A
#
# COMPACT_ATOMS: atom_id res chain seq x y z
N MET A 1 -13.19 25.70 10.30
CA MET A 1 -12.45 24.92 11.32
C MET A 1 -11.55 23.83 10.73
N LEU A 2 -12.06 22.72 10.15
CA LEU A 2 -11.19 21.62 9.69
C LEU A 2 -10.23 22.03 8.56
N LYS A 3 -10.74 22.80 7.59
CA LYS A 3 -9.97 23.30 6.43
C LYS A 3 -8.88 24.30 6.82
N GLU A 4 -9.12 25.10 7.86
CA GLU A 4 -8.14 26.03 8.42
C GLU A 4 -7.09 25.27 9.24
N ALA A 5 -7.50 24.27 10.02
CA ALA A 5 -6.58 23.40 10.76
C ALA A 5 -5.66 22.60 9.82
N THR A 6 -6.17 22.08 8.70
CA THR A 6 -5.35 21.39 7.69
C THR A 6 -4.38 22.35 7.00
N GLY A 7 -4.82 23.57 6.68
CA GLY A 7 -3.96 24.60 6.08
C GLY A 7 -2.87 25.09 7.03
N LEU A 8 -3.19 25.24 8.32
CA LEU A 8 -2.26 25.69 9.34
C LEU A 8 -1.27 24.59 9.74
N ALA A 9 -1.73 23.34 9.88
CA ALA A 9 -0.87 22.19 10.14
C ALA A 9 0.04 21.89 8.95
N GLY A 10 -0.47 21.95 7.71
CA GLY A 10 0.33 21.83 6.50
C GLY A 10 1.35 22.96 6.37
N GLY A 11 0.94 24.21 6.59
CA GLY A 11 1.84 25.37 6.56
C GLY A 11 2.93 25.32 7.64
N ALA A 12 2.57 24.89 8.86
CA ALA A 12 3.53 24.73 9.96
C ALA A 12 4.52 23.59 9.69
N LEU A 13 4.12 22.49 9.03
CA LEU A 13 5.02 21.41 8.61
C LEU A 13 5.93 21.80 7.45
N LEU A 14 5.54 22.75 6.59
CA LEU A 14 6.39 23.22 5.48
C LEU A 14 7.33 24.37 5.89
N LEU A 15 6.92 25.20 6.85
CA LEU A 15 7.65 26.41 7.26
C LEU A 15 8.39 26.26 8.61
N SER A 16 8.20 25.15 9.33
CA SER A 16 8.99 24.85 10.51
C SER A 16 10.44 24.52 10.12
N PRO A 17 11.47 25.00 10.85
CA PRO A 17 12.86 24.58 10.67
C PRO A 17 13.07 23.05 10.79
N ILE A 18 12.11 22.34 11.40
CA ILE A 18 12.06 20.87 11.52
C ILE A 18 11.36 20.22 10.31
N GLY A 19 10.54 20.97 9.57
CA GLY A 19 9.75 20.51 8.45
C GLY A 19 10.53 20.28 7.16
N MET A 20 11.48 21.17 6.86
CA MET A 20 12.38 21.04 5.70
C MET A 20 13.17 19.71 5.66
N PRO A 21 13.78 19.23 6.77
CA PRO A 21 14.41 17.91 6.77
C PRO A 21 13.41 16.75 6.65
N ILE A 22 12.17 16.89 7.16
CA ILE A 22 11.13 15.84 7.05
C ILE A 22 10.61 15.72 5.62
N LEU A 23 10.51 16.79 4.84
CA LEU A 23 10.08 16.69 3.44
C LEU A 23 11.12 15.95 2.59
N LEU A 24 12.41 16.25 2.79
CA LEU A 24 13.49 15.57 2.06
C LEU A 24 13.63 14.10 2.49
N HIS A 25 13.43 13.76 3.77
CA HIS A 25 13.35 12.36 4.24
C HIS A 25 12.02 11.67 3.90
N GLY A 26 10.93 12.43 3.76
CA GLY A 26 9.61 11.93 3.41
C GLY A 26 9.52 11.55 1.94
N ILE A 27 10.15 12.33 1.06
CA ILE A 27 10.27 11.99 -0.37
C ILE A 27 11.09 10.72 -0.56
N SER A 28 12.18 10.53 0.19
CA SER A 28 12.92 9.26 0.13
C SER A 28 12.05 8.09 0.61
N GLY A 29 11.23 8.28 1.66
CA GLY A 29 10.24 7.30 2.10
C GLY A 29 9.19 6.96 1.03
N VAL A 30 8.69 7.95 0.28
CA VAL A 30 7.75 7.72 -0.83
C VAL A 30 8.42 7.01 -2.00
N VAL A 31 9.66 7.38 -2.35
CA VAL A 31 10.42 6.74 -3.43
C VAL A 31 10.77 5.30 -3.07
N VAL A 32 11.32 5.06 -1.88
CA VAL A 32 11.68 3.73 -1.39
C VAL A 32 10.43 2.88 -1.17
N GLY A 33 9.36 3.43 -0.61
CA GLY A 33 8.09 2.75 -0.45
C GLY A 33 7.45 2.37 -1.78
N GLY A 34 7.49 3.27 -2.78
CA GLY A 34 7.01 3.02 -4.13
C GLY A 34 7.82 1.93 -4.85
N ALA A 35 9.16 2.00 -4.79
CA ALA A 35 10.04 0.99 -5.35
C ALA A 35 9.84 -0.39 -4.67
N GLY A 36 9.71 -0.41 -3.35
CA GLY A 36 9.42 -1.63 -2.58
C GLY A 36 8.07 -2.24 -2.94
N LEU A 37 7.02 -1.42 -3.07
CA LEU A 37 5.70 -1.88 -3.47
C LEU A 37 5.67 -2.43 -4.90
N PHE A 38 6.43 -1.83 -5.82
CA PHE A 38 6.58 -2.32 -7.19
C PHE A 38 7.21 -3.72 -7.23
N VAL A 39 8.30 -3.93 -6.49
CA VAL A 39 8.95 -5.24 -6.39
C VAL A 39 8.04 -6.26 -5.69
N ALA A 40 7.38 -5.87 -4.60
CA ALA A 40 6.45 -6.75 -3.87
C ALA A 40 5.31 -7.23 -4.79
N ASN A 41 4.74 -6.37 -5.63
CA ASN A 41 3.70 -6.75 -6.59
C ASN A 41 4.21 -7.78 -7.62
N ALA A 42 5.44 -7.61 -8.12
CA ALA A 42 6.05 -8.58 -9.03
C ALA A 42 6.23 -9.96 -8.37
N VAL A 43 6.68 -10.01 -7.12
CA VAL A 43 6.83 -11.26 -6.35
C VAL A 43 5.47 -11.92 -6.09
N ILE A 44 4.46 -11.15 -5.69
CA ILE A 44 3.10 -11.68 -5.46
C ILE A 44 2.54 -12.31 -6.74
N ASN A 45 2.76 -11.70 -7.90
CA ASN A 45 2.28 -12.26 -9.17
C ASN A 45 3.02 -13.54 -9.56
N GLN A 46 4.32 -13.64 -9.27
CA GLN A 46 5.05 -14.90 -9.43
C GLN A 46 4.49 -15.98 -8.50
N VAL A 47 4.26 -15.67 -7.23
CA VAL A 47 3.71 -16.63 -6.26
C VAL A 47 2.30 -17.08 -6.66
N LYS A 48 1.43 -16.16 -7.10
CA LYS A 48 0.10 -16.50 -7.62
C LYS A 48 0.14 -17.43 -8.83
N SER A 49 1.18 -17.33 -9.68
CA SER A 49 1.35 -18.25 -10.81
C SER A 49 1.81 -19.65 -10.39
N LEU A 50 2.42 -19.78 -9.21
CA LEU A 50 2.90 -21.04 -8.66
C LEU A 50 1.88 -21.72 -7.74
N ILE A 51 0.89 -20.97 -7.24
CA ILE A 51 -0.25 -21.53 -6.51
C ILE A 51 -1.29 -21.90 -7.56
N PRO A 52 -1.47 -23.18 -7.91
CA PRO A 52 -2.65 -23.58 -8.65
C PRO A 52 -3.85 -23.19 -7.80
N ILE A 53 -4.69 -22.28 -8.31
CA ILE A 53 -6.01 -22.03 -7.77
C ILE A 53 -6.72 -23.38 -7.86
N GLN A 54 -6.71 -24.16 -6.76
CA GLN A 54 -7.53 -25.35 -6.70
C GLN A 54 -8.97 -24.87 -6.84
N PRO A 55 -9.71 -25.30 -7.88
CA PRO A 55 -11.14 -25.04 -7.91
C PRO A 55 -11.75 -25.59 -6.61
N PRO A 56 -12.77 -24.92 -6.06
CA PRO A 56 -13.45 -25.42 -4.87
C PRO A 56 -13.80 -26.91 -5.08
N PRO A 57 -13.69 -27.76 -4.05
CA PRO A 57 -14.10 -29.15 -4.15
C PRO A 57 -15.52 -29.15 -4.71
N LEU A 58 -15.72 -29.83 -5.84
CA LEU A 58 -17.06 -29.99 -6.40
C LEU A 58 -17.93 -30.57 -5.29
N GLU A 59 -18.96 -29.83 -4.86
CA GLU A 59 -19.98 -30.35 -3.96
C GLU A 59 -20.52 -31.62 -4.62
N MET A 60 -20.12 -32.76 -4.05
CA MET A 60 -20.60 -34.06 -4.47
C MET A 60 -22.09 -34.06 -4.13
N ASN A 61 -22.90 -33.85 -5.16
CA ASN A 61 -24.35 -33.87 -5.09
C ASN A 61 -24.80 -35.25 -4.59
N GLN A 62 -24.86 -35.41 -3.27
CA GLN A 62 -25.53 -36.53 -2.62
C GLN A 62 -27.03 -36.28 -2.67
N SER A 63 -27.63 -36.48 -3.84
CA SER A 63 -29.08 -36.57 -3.98
C SER A 63 -29.47 -37.65 -4.98
N GLU A 64 -28.98 -38.87 -4.75
CA GLU A 64 -29.58 -40.08 -5.29
C GLU A 64 -29.55 -41.14 -4.19
N GLU A 65 -30.66 -41.27 -3.46
CA GLU A 65 -31.35 -42.53 -3.09
C GLU A 65 -32.60 -42.24 -2.22
#